data_AF-A0A3B3ZMR4-F1
#
_entry.id   AF-A0A3B3ZMR4-F1
#
_cell.length_a   1.000
_cell.length_b   1.000
_cell.length_c   1.000
_cell.angle_alpha   90.00
_cell.angle_beta   90.00
_cell.angle_gamma   90.00
#
_symmetry.space_group_name_H-M   'P 1'
#
loop_
_entity.id
_entity.type
_entity.pdbx_description
1 polymer ?
#
loop_
_entity_poly.entity_id
_entity_poly.type
_entity_poly.pdbx_seq_one_letter_code
_entity_poly.pdbx_strand_id
1 'polypeptide(L)'
;SRLLTHIPTAVSPARRDMVGCRIQHVWKDGATHAVWKGTVLDQVPVNPSLYLIKYDGFDCVYGLELHKDERVQGLEVLPDRLAKSRLTDVSLADAMIGKAVEHMFETEEGPKEEWRGMVLARAPIMTSWFYITYEKDPVLYMYQLLDDYKEGDLRIMPDNNEGGPVEREPGEVVDSLVGKQVEYAKEDGGKRTGMVIHQVEAKPSVYFIKFDDDFLIYVYDLVKTS
;
A
#
# COMPACT_ATOMS: atom_id res chain seq x y z
N SER A 1 -18.65 -58.32 -9.20
CA SER A 1 -17.98 -57.35 -8.32
C SER A 1 -18.01 -55.99 -8.98
N ARG A 2 -18.63 -54.98 -8.36
CA ARG A 2 -18.62 -53.60 -8.87
C ARG A 2 -17.35 -52.93 -8.33
N LEU A 3 -16.43 -52.53 -9.21
CA LEU A 3 -15.34 -51.64 -8.84
C LEU A 3 -15.91 -50.24 -8.65
N LEU A 4 -15.94 -49.79 -7.39
CA LEU A 4 -16.07 -48.38 -7.04
C LEU A 4 -14.72 -47.72 -7.33
N THR A 5 -14.66 -46.94 -8.41
CA THR A 5 -13.57 -45.99 -8.64
C THR A 5 -13.69 -44.90 -7.58
N HIS A 6 -12.75 -44.89 -6.64
CA HIS A 6 -12.54 -43.78 -5.71
C HIS A 6 -12.24 -42.52 -6.54
N ILE A 7 -13.20 -41.59 -6.56
CA ILE A 7 -12.93 -40.21 -6.96
C ILE A 7 -12.04 -39.62 -5.86
N PRO A 8 -10.87 -39.04 -6.18
CA PRO A 8 -10.09 -38.33 -5.18
C PRO A 8 -10.93 -37.14 -4.72
N THR A 9 -11.29 -37.13 -3.45
CA THR A 9 -11.79 -35.95 -2.76
C THR A 9 -10.80 -34.83 -3.00
N ALA A 10 -11.28 -33.73 -3.61
CA ALA A 10 -10.51 -32.53 -3.82
C ALA A 10 -9.87 -32.13 -2.49
N VAL A 11 -8.54 -32.18 -2.45
CA VAL A 11 -7.75 -31.57 -1.39
C VAL A 11 -8.24 -30.13 -1.28
N SER A 12 -8.75 -29.76 -0.11
CA SER A 12 -9.06 -28.37 0.24
C SER A 12 -7.89 -27.51 -0.23
N PRO A 13 -8.10 -26.48 -1.06
CA PRO A 13 -6.98 -25.76 -1.63
C PRO A 13 -6.19 -25.18 -0.45
N ALA A 14 -4.97 -25.69 -0.25
CA ALA A 14 -3.97 -25.05 0.58
C ALA A 14 -4.05 -23.57 0.23
N ARG A 15 -4.25 -22.69 1.23
CA ARG A 15 -4.37 -21.22 1.12
C ARG A 15 -3.55 -20.79 -0.10
N ARG A 16 -4.21 -20.58 -1.23
CA ARG A 16 -3.49 -20.24 -2.46
C ARG A 16 -2.79 -18.93 -2.15
N ASP A 17 -1.53 -18.81 -2.53
CA ASP A 17 -0.88 -17.52 -2.50
C ASP A 17 -1.69 -16.56 -3.39
N MET A 18 -2.40 -15.64 -2.74
CA MET A 18 -3.28 -14.69 -3.40
C MET A 18 -2.50 -13.47 -3.89
N VAL A 19 -1.24 -13.31 -3.47
CA VAL A 19 -0.40 -12.18 -3.87
C VAL A 19 -0.24 -12.18 -5.40
N GLY A 20 -0.47 -11.01 -6.01
CA GLY A 20 -0.50 -10.84 -7.46
C GLY A 20 -1.78 -11.29 -8.15
N CYS A 21 -2.73 -11.91 -7.44
CA CYS A 21 -4.00 -12.32 -8.02
C CYS A 21 -5.01 -11.16 -8.05
N ARG A 22 -5.90 -11.21 -9.04
CA ARG A 22 -7.14 -10.46 -9.03
C ARG A 22 -8.15 -11.15 -8.14
N ILE A 23 -8.90 -10.36 -7.38
CA ILE A 23 -9.92 -10.86 -6.44
C ILE A 23 -11.23 -10.10 -6.61
N GLN A 24 -12.31 -10.74 -6.20
CA GLN A 24 -13.57 -10.07 -5.93
C GLN A 24 -14.16 -10.56 -4.61
N HIS A 25 -14.91 -9.69 -3.94
CA HIS A 25 -15.73 -10.07 -2.79
C HIS A 25 -16.87 -9.06 -2.62
N VAL A 26 -17.84 -9.43 -1.81
CA VAL A 26 -18.84 -8.50 -1.27
C VAL A 26 -18.23 -7.82 -0.04
N TRP A 27 -18.42 -6.50 0.07
CA TRP A 27 -18.24 -5.74 1.29
C TRP A 27 -19.61 -5.45 1.89
N LYS A 28 -19.80 -5.88 3.14
CA LYS A 28 -21.02 -5.67 3.91
C LYS A 28 -20.77 -4.62 4.98
N ASP A 29 -21.50 -3.51 4.89
CA ASP A 29 -21.53 -2.47 5.92
C ASP A 29 -22.98 -2.17 6.30
N GLY A 30 -23.41 -2.68 7.44
CA GLY A 30 -24.82 -2.67 7.85
C GLY A 30 -25.73 -3.36 6.83
N ALA A 31 -26.64 -2.60 6.22
CA ALA A 31 -27.56 -3.07 5.18
C ALA A 31 -26.99 -2.96 3.76
N THR A 32 -25.88 -2.24 3.59
CA THR A 32 -25.25 -1.98 2.30
C THR A 32 -24.38 -3.17 1.90
N HIS A 33 -24.55 -3.59 0.64
CA HIS A 33 -23.73 -4.64 0.03
C HIS A 33 -23.18 -4.10 -1.29
N ALA A 34 -21.86 -4.03 -1.39
CA ALA A 34 -21.16 -3.62 -2.61
C ALA A 34 -20.19 -4.72 -3.05
N VAL A 35 -20.08 -4.96 -4.36
CA VAL A 35 -19.08 -5.89 -4.91
C VAL A 35 -17.82 -5.10 -5.22
N TRP A 36 -16.71 -5.52 -4.63
CA TRP A 36 -15.39 -4.91 -4.82
C TRP A 36 -14.50 -5.84 -5.61
N LYS A 37 -13.71 -5.27 -6.51
CA LYS A 37 -12.70 -5.97 -7.31
C LYS A 37 -11.37 -5.28 -7.16
N GLY A 38 -10.31 -6.05 -7.03
CA GLY A 38 -8.99 -5.50 -6.76
C GLY A 38 -7.87 -6.48 -7.05
N THR A 39 -6.65 -6.00 -6.88
CA THR A 39 -5.41 -6.77 -6.99
C THR A 39 -4.76 -6.85 -5.62
N VAL A 40 -4.43 -8.06 -5.18
CA VAL A 40 -3.63 -8.26 -3.96
C VAL A 40 -2.17 -7.92 -4.28
N LEU A 41 -1.63 -6.91 -3.61
CA LEU A 41 -0.30 -6.38 -3.82
C LEU A 41 0.75 -7.11 -2.98
N ASP A 42 0.41 -7.42 -1.73
CA ASP A 42 1.34 -8.00 -0.77
C ASP A 42 0.60 -8.71 0.37
N GLN A 43 1.30 -9.58 1.08
CA GLN A 43 0.87 -10.18 2.35
C GLN A 43 1.86 -9.78 3.43
N VAL A 44 1.38 -9.09 4.47
CA VAL A 44 2.24 -8.46 5.48
C VAL A 44 2.98 -9.54 6.31
N PRO A 45 4.34 -9.56 6.35
CA PRO A 45 5.07 -10.63 7.03
C PRO A 45 4.82 -10.69 8.55
N VAL A 46 4.67 -9.53 9.20
CA VAL A 46 4.42 -9.45 10.65
C VAL A 46 2.96 -9.74 11.03
N ASN A 47 2.05 -9.78 10.05
CA ASN A 47 0.68 -10.28 10.22
C ASN A 47 0.22 -10.95 8.92
N PRO A 48 0.45 -12.27 8.75
CA PRO A 48 0.08 -12.99 7.54
C PRO A 48 -1.43 -13.09 7.27
N SER A 49 -2.28 -12.57 8.16
CA SER A 49 -3.72 -12.45 7.86
C SER A 49 -4.04 -11.20 7.04
N LEU A 50 -3.18 -10.19 7.12
CA LEU A 50 -3.35 -8.88 6.50
C LEU A 50 -2.79 -8.87 5.07
N TYR A 51 -3.63 -8.49 4.12
CA TYR A 51 -3.26 -8.30 2.72
C TYR A 51 -3.35 -6.83 2.34
N LEU A 52 -2.39 -6.36 1.53
CA LEU A 52 -2.45 -5.05 0.89
C LEU A 52 -3.13 -5.19 -0.48
N ILE A 53 -4.10 -4.32 -0.77
CA ILE A 53 -5.00 -4.47 -1.92
C ILE A 53 -5.17 -3.11 -2.61
N LYS A 54 -5.03 -3.09 -3.94
CA LYS A 54 -5.47 -1.97 -4.79
C LYS A 54 -6.84 -2.33 -5.38
N TYR A 55 -7.88 -1.61 -4.99
CA TYR A 55 -9.21 -1.76 -5.59
C TYR A 55 -9.33 -0.97 -6.90
N ASP A 56 -10.21 -1.44 -7.79
CA ASP A 56 -10.50 -0.78 -9.06
C ASP A 56 -11.19 0.56 -8.81
N GLY A 57 -10.67 1.63 -9.42
CA GLY A 57 -11.26 2.97 -9.31
C GLY A 57 -10.96 3.72 -8.01
N PHE A 58 -10.13 3.17 -7.12
CA PHE A 58 -9.72 3.83 -5.86
C PHE A 58 -8.21 3.92 -5.78
N ASP A 59 -7.68 5.09 -5.46
CA ASP A 59 -6.23 5.33 -5.50
C ASP A 59 -5.50 4.92 -4.21
N CYS A 60 -6.22 4.80 -3.10
CA CYS A 60 -5.67 4.32 -1.85
C CYS A 60 -5.32 2.82 -1.90
N VAL A 61 -4.31 2.44 -1.12
CA VAL A 61 -4.00 1.05 -0.79
C VAL A 61 -4.71 0.67 0.51
N TYR A 62 -5.44 -0.44 0.45
CA TYR A 62 -6.23 -0.95 1.58
C TYR A 62 -5.54 -2.15 2.22
N GLY A 63 -5.54 -2.20 3.55
CA GLY A 63 -5.09 -3.33 4.36
C GLY A 63 -6.28 -4.06 4.99
N LEU A 64 -6.57 -5.28 4.55
CA LEU A 64 -7.66 -6.10 5.08
C LEU A 64 -7.21 -7.50 5.49
N GLU A 65 -7.77 -7.99 6.59
CA GLU A 65 -7.67 -9.42 6.94
C GLU A 65 -8.73 -10.23 6.20
N LEU A 66 -8.57 -10.42 4.89
CA LEU A 66 -9.58 -10.95 3.96
C LEU A 66 -10.32 -12.23 4.39
N HIS A 67 -9.68 -13.09 5.20
CA HIS A 67 -10.26 -14.35 5.67
C HIS A 67 -10.85 -14.28 7.09
N LYS A 68 -10.71 -13.15 7.77
CA LYS A 68 -11.15 -12.94 9.16
C LYS A 68 -12.13 -11.79 9.29
N ASP A 69 -12.08 -10.81 8.41
CA ASP A 69 -12.99 -9.67 8.43
C ASP A 69 -14.40 -10.10 8.02
N GLU A 70 -15.36 -10.03 8.95
CA GLU A 70 -16.74 -10.46 8.73
C GLU A 70 -17.48 -9.62 7.68
N ARG A 71 -16.98 -8.42 7.37
CA ARG A 71 -17.52 -7.56 6.30
C ARG A 71 -17.18 -8.10 4.92
N VAL A 72 -16.11 -8.91 4.80
CA VAL A 72 -15.71 -9.56 3.55
C VAL A 72 -16.48 -10.87 3.38
N GLN A 73 -17.30 -10.95 2.33
CA GLN A 73 -18.15 -12.11 2.05
C GLN A 73 -17.94 -12.60 0.61
N GLY A 74 -17.98 -13.91 0.39
CA GLY A 74 -17.87 -14.48 -0.95
C GLY A 74 -16.55 -14.14 -1.66
N LEU A 75 -15.42 -14.19 -0.94
CA LEU A 75 -14.10 -13.93 -1.51
C LEU A 75 -13.76 -14.97 -2.59
N GLU A 76 -13.49 -14.48 -3.78
CA GLU A 76 -13.14 -15.28 -4.96
C GLU A 76 -11.88 -14.74 -5.63
N VAL A 77 -11.00 -15.65 -6.05
CA VAL A 77 -9.86 -15.34 -6.91
C VAL A 77 -10.32 -15.40 -8.36
N LEU A 78 -10.17 -14.29 -9.07
CA LEU A 78 -10.54 -14.17 -10.48
C LEU A 78 -9.47 -14.82 -11.38
N PRO A 79 -9.87 -15.36 -12.54
CA PRO A 79 -8.94 -15.97 -13.50
C PRO A 79 -8.04 -14.93 -14.19
N ASP A 80 -8.44 -13.66 -14.19
CA ASP A 80 -7.73 -12.57 -14.82
C ASP A 80 -6.37 -12.37 -14.15
N ARG A 81 -5.30 -12.51 -14.94
CA ARG A 81 -3.96 -12.14 -14.51
C ARG A 81 -3.68 -10.72 -14.94
N LEU A 82 -3.04 -9.95 -14.05
CA LEU A 82 -2.62 -8.59 -14.36
C LEU A 82 -1.72 -8.62 -15.61
N ALA A 83 -2.08 -7.82 -16.63
CA ALA A 83 -1.24 -7.66 -17.80
C ALA A 83 0.09 -7.05 -17.37
N LYS A 84 1.21 -7.70 -17.68
CA LYS A 84 2.53 -7.14 -17.39
C LYS A 84 2.77 -5.95 -18.30
N SER A 85 2.62 -4.74 -17.75
CA SER A 85 3.05 -3.51 -18.41
C SER A 85 4.57 -3.41 -18.33
N ARG A 86 5.22 -3.07 -19.44
CA ARG A 86 6.66 -2.76 -19.45
C ARG A 86 6.84 -1.31 -19.05
N LEU A 87 7.68 -1.07 -18.05
CA LEU A 87 8.12 0.30 -17.77
C LEU A 87 8.86 0.89 -18.97
N THR A 88 8.55 2.15 -19.26
CA THR A 88 9.11 2.89 -20.38
C THR A 88 10.43 3.59 -20.03
N ASP A 89 10.54 4.13 -18.81
CA ASP A 89 11.75 4.82 -18.33
C ASP A 89 12.11 4.35 -16.91
N VAL A 90 12.97 3.32 -16.84
CA VAL A 90 13.40 2.73 -15.55
C VAL A 90 14.29 3.70 -14.79
N SER A 91 15.15 4.46 -15.49
CA SER A 91 16.03 5.45 -14.86
C SER A 91 15.25 6.56 -14.16
N LEU A 92 14.23 7.11 -14.82
CA LEU A 92 13.36 8.11 -14.21
C LEU A 92 12.56 7.50 -13.05
N ALA A 93 12.00 6.29 -13.24
CA ALA A 93 11.27 5.58 -12.19
C ALA A 93 12.10 5.43 -10.92
N ASP A 94 13.37 5.02 -11.04
CA ASP A 94 14.25 4.83 -9.90
C ASP A 94 14.68 6.17 -9.29
N ALA A 95 14.87 7.21 -10.11
CA ALA A 95 15.23 8.56 -9.64
C ALA A 95 14.12 9.27 -8.84
N MET A 96 12.85 8.90 -9.07
CA MET A 96 11.70 9.46 -8.34
C MET A 96 11.60 8.93 -6.91
N ILE A 97 12.11 7.72 -6.63
CA ILE A 97 11.94 7.05 -5.34
C ILE A 97 12.65 7.86 -4.23
N GLY A 98 11.94 8.09 -3.13
CA GLY A 98 12.40 8.86 -1.98
C GLY A 98 12.35 10.37 -2.17
N LYS A 99 11.97 10.87 -3.36
CA LYS A 99 11.89 12.30 -3.63
C LYS A 99 10.58 12.90 -3.12
N ALA A 100 10.70 14.12 -2.62
CA ALA A 100 9.54 14.99 -2.43
C ALA A 100 9.02 15.43 -3.81
N VAL A 101 7.70 15.49 -3.93
CA VAL A 101 7.01 15.86 -5.17
C VAL A 101 5.86 16.81 -4.87
N GLU A 102 5.46 17.55 -5.89
CA GLU A 102 4.16 18.22 -5.94
C GLU A 102 3.35 17.55 -7.05
N HIS A 103 2.16 17.10 -6.69
CA HIS A 103 1.24 16.39 -7.57
C HIS A 103 -0.01 17.25 -7.75
N MET A 104 -0.37 17.52 -9.00
CA MET A 104 -1.48 18.39 -9.37
C MET A 104 -2.72 17.56 -9.68
N PHE A 105 -3.82 17.86 -8.99
CA PHE A 105 -5.11 17.21 -9.20
C PHE A 105 -6.11 18.19 -9.80
N GLU A 106 -6.90 17.71 -10.76
CA GLU A 106 -8.03 18.47 -11.30
C GLU A 106 -9.12 18.61 -10.23
N THR A 107 -9.73 19.80 -10.16
CA THR A 107 -10.90 20.06 -9.31
C THR A 107 -12.14 20.20 -10.19
N GLU A 108 -13.33 19.83 -9.69
CA GLU A 108 -14.56 19.78 -10.49
C GLU A 108 -14.95 21.12 -11.13
N GLU A 109 -14.57 22.24 -10.51
CA GLU A 109 -14.99 23.59 -10.94
C GLU A 109 -13.87 24.65 -10.88
N GLY A 110 -12.59 24.26 -10.71
CA GLY A 110 -11.52 25.20 -10.36
C GLY A 110 -10.14 24.90 -10.96
N PRO A 111 -9.11 25.70 -10.59
CA PRO A 111 -7.73 25.43 -10.95
C PRO A 111 -7.26 24.09 -10.34
N LYS A 112 -6.21 23.49 -10.92
CA LYS A 112 -5.61 22.30 -10.34
C LYS A 112 -5.12 22.60 -8.91
N GLU A 113 -5.37 21.69 -7.99
CA GLU A 113 -4.85 21.76 -6.63
C GLU A 113 -3.51 21.05 -6.55
N GLU A 114 -2.53 21.70 -5.92
CA GLU A 114 -1.20 21.13 -5.69
C GLU A 114 -1.15 20.42 -4.34
N TRP A 115 -0.69 19.17 -4.36
CA TRP A 115 -0.50 18.33 -3.19
C TRP A 115 0.96 17.94 -3.05
N ARG A 116 1.57 18.40 -1.96
CA ARG A 116 2.94 18.04 -1.62
C ARG A 116 2.98 16.64 -1.00
N GLY A 117 3.89 15.81 -1.48
CA GLY A 117 4.02 14.43 -1.07
C GLY A 117 5.43 13.87 -1.26
N MET A 118 5.55 12.56 -1.11
CA MET A 118 6.81 11.84 -1.29
C MET A 118 6.57 10.49 -1.95
N VAL A 119 7.35 10.18 -2.99
CA VAL A 119 7.34 8.87 -3.65
C VAL A 119 8.09 7.89 -2.76
N LEU A 120 7.43 6.81 -2.35
CA LEU A 120 7.92 5.89 -1.31
C LEU A 120 8.69 4.72 -1.90
N ALA A 121 8.11 4.08 -2.92
CA ALA A 121 8.66 2.90 -3.57
C ALA A 121 7.91 2.63 -4.88
N ARG A 122 8.43 1.69 -5.69
CA ARG A 122 7.66 1.09 -6.77
C ARG A 122 6.73 0.01 -6.21
N ALA A 123 5.52 -0.09 -6.76
CA ALA A 123 4.58 -1.13 -6.34
C ALA A 123 5.07 -2.52 -6.80
N PRO A 124 5.01 -3.56 -5.94
CA PRO A 124 5.66 -4.85 -6.19
C PRO A 124 5.05 -5.64 -7.36
N ILE A 125 3.73 -5.65 -7.47
CA ILE A 125 2.99 -6.40 -8.50
C ILE A 125 2.67 -5.53 -9.72
N MET A 126 2.17 -4.32 -9.47
CA MET A 126 1.77 -3.38 -10.51
C MET A 126 2.96 -2.50 -10.86
N THR A 127 3.94 -3.06 -11.57
CA THR A 127 5.29 -2.49 -11.70
C THR A 127 5.39 -1.13 -12.41
N SER A 128 4.31 -0.66 -13.04
CA SER A 128 4.17 0.70 -13.60
C SER A 128 3.58 1.73 -12.63
N TRP A 129 3.25 1.30 -11.41
CA TRP A 129 2.66 2.13 -10.37
C TRP A 129 3.66 2.35 -9.23
N PHE A 130 3.46 3.44 -8.50
CA PHE A 130 4.32 3.88 -7.41
C PHE A 130 3.50 4.08 -6.15
N TYR A 131 4.07 3.73 -5.01
CA TYR A 131 3.56 4.15 -3.72
C TYR A 131 3.93 5.60 -3.45
N ILE A 132 2.97 6.39 -2.98
CA ILE A 132 3.12 7.80 -2.64
C ILE A 132 2.24 8.13 -1.45
N THR A 133 2.62 9.11 -0.66
CA THR A 133 1.82 9.70 0.42
C THR A 133 1.88 11.22 0.32
N TYR A 134 0.92 11.91 0.93
CA TYR A 134 0.85 13.37 0.93
C TYR A 134 0.96 13.94 2.35
N GLU A 135 1.45 15.18 2.47
CA GLU A 135 1.61 15.84 3.78
C GLU A 135 0.27 16.11 4.47
N LYS A 136 -0.75 16.52 3.69
CA LYS A 136 -2.09 16.82 4.19
C LYS A 136 -2.94 15.56 4.46
N ASP A 137 -2.57 14.43 3.86
CA ASP A 137 -3.26 13.16 4.02
C ASP A 137 -2.24 12.00 4.01
N PRO A 138 -1.75 11.57 5.18
CA PRO A 138 -0.64 10.65 5.32
C PRO A 138 -1.06 9.18 5.14
N VAL A 139 -1.82 8.89 4.08
CA VAL A 139 -2.27 7.55 3.70
C VAL A 139 -1.46 7.07 2.49
N LEU A 140 -1.32 5.75 2.36
CA LEU A 140 -0.64 5.11 1.24
C LEU A 140 -1.53 5.14 0.00
N TYR A 141 -1.12 5.91 -0.99
CA TYR A 141 -1.71 5.97 -2.31
C TYR A 141 -0.86 5.22 -3.34
N MET A 142 -1.47 4.91 -4.49
CA MET A 142 -0.78 4.29 -5.60
C MET A 142 -1.22 4.90 -6.94
N TYR A 143 -0.29 5.44 -7.72
CA TYR A 143 -0.53 6.09 -9.02
C TYR A 143 0.51 5.70 -10.09
N GLN A 144 0.20 5.95 -11.36
CA GLN A 144 1.14 5.80 -12.48
C GLN A 144 1.97 7.07 -12.70
N LEU A 145 2.77 7.44 -11.70
CA LEU A 145 3.47 8.74 -11.63
C LEU A 145 4.35 9.12 -12.84
N LEU A 146 4.78 8.16 -13.66
CA LEU A 146 5.50 8.45 -14.91
C LEU A 146 4.61 9.09 -15.97
N ASP A 147 3.32 8.77 -15.97
CA ASP A 147 2.34 9.36 -16.88
C ASP A 147 2.02 10.78 -16.42
N ASP A 148 1.77 10.97 -15.11
CA ASP A 148 1.59 12.30 -14.49
C ASP A 148 2.80 13.23 -14.73
N TYR A 149 4.02 12.71 -14.63
CA TYR A 149 5.24 13.48 -14.93
C TYR A 149 5.31 13.92 -16.40
N LYS A 150 4.92 13.06 -17.35
CA LYS A 150 4.94 13.39 -18.79
C LYS A 150 3.86 14.41 -19.16
N GLU A 151 2.71 14.35 -18.48
CA GLU A 151 1.61 15.29 -18.67
C GLU A 151 1.88 16.64 -18.00
N GLY A 152 2.91 16.71 -17.17
CA GLY A 152 3.30 17.92 -16.44
C GLY A 152 2.49 18.13 -15.16
N ASP A 153 1.83 17.08 -14.68
CA ASP A 153 1.01 17.04 -13.46
C ASP A 153 1.77 16.56 -12.23
N LEU A 154 3.04 16.17 -12.39
CA LEU A 154 3.93 15.83 -11.29
C LEU A 154 5.27 16.54 -11.42
N ARG A 155 5.66 17.29 -10.37
CA ARG A 155 6.96 17.96 -10.27
C ARG A 155 7.80 17.31 -9.17
N ILE A 156 9.00 16.87 -9.53
CA ILE A 156 10.01 16.41 -8.56
C ILE A 156 10.68 17.63 -7.94
N MET A 157 10.65 17.72 -6.61
CA MET A 157 11.27 18.83 -5.89
C MET A 157 12.78 18.63 -5.81
N PRO A 158 13.58 19.71 -5.87
CA PRO A 158 15.01 19.62 -5.61
C PRO A 158 15.23 19.09 -4.19
N ASP A 159 16.24 18.23 -4.02
CA ASP A 159 16.62 17.76 -2.70
C ASP A 159 17.08 18.99 -1.88
N ASN A 160 16.35 19.34 -0.82
CA ASN A 160 16.80 20.35 0.14
C ASN A 160 17.94 19.83 1.05
N ASN A 161 18.56 18.71 0.68
CA ASN A 161 19.61 18.07 1.45
C ASN A 161 20.95 18.77 1.14
N GLU A 162 21.21 19.89 1.84
CA GLU A 162 22.58 20.39 2.03
C GLU A 162 23.41 19.45 2.94
N GLY A 163 22.81 18.42 3.53
CA GLY A 163 23.53 17.25 4.01
C GLY A 163 23.66 16.24 2.87
N GLY A 164 24.80 15.59 2.70
CA GLY A 164 24.89 14.42 1.83
C GLY A 164 23.93 13.29 2.27
N PRO A 165 24.04 12.07 1.72
CA PRO A 165 23.60 10.91 2.49
C PRO A 165 24.20 11.08 3.89
N VAL A 166 23.37 11.10 4.94
CA VAL A 166 23.88 11.03 6.30
C VAL A 166 24.75 9.78 6.30
N GLU A 167 26.07 9.96 6.31
CA GLU A 167 27.01 8.90 6.55
C GLU A 167 26.57 8.31 7.88
N ARG A 168 25.86 7.18 7.84
CA ARG A 168 25.59 6.42 9.05
C ARG A 168 26.95 6.20 9.68
N GLU A 169 27.10 6.57 10.95
CA GLU A 169 28.30 6.16 11.67
C GLU A 169 28.42 4.63 11.51
N PRO A 170 29.58 4.10 11.08
CA PRO A 170 29.74 2.68 10.87
C PRO A 170 29.52 1.95 12.20
N GLY A 171 28.30 1.44 12.41
CA GLY A 171 27.89 0.75 13.64
C GLY A 171 26.50 1.14 14.18
N GLU A 172 25.87 2.21 13.72
CA GLU A 172 24.53 2.59 14.21
C GLU A 172 23.43 1.70 13.57
N VAL A 173 23.08 0.62 14.26
CA VAL A 173 21.92 -0.19 13.93
C VAL A 173 20.69 0.50 14.54
N VAL A 174 19.97 1.29 13.75
CA VAL A 174 18.61 1.69 14.13
C VAL A 174 17.74 0.44 13.99
N ASP A 175 17.41 -0.19 15.13
CA ASP A 175 16.48 -1.32 15.16
C ASP A 175 15.18 -0.95 14.44
N SER A 176 14.81 -1.76 13.45
CA SER A 176 13.56 -1.59 12.73
C SER A 176 12.37 -1.69 13.68
N LEU A 177 11.42 -0.76 13.56
CA LEU A 177 10.19 -0.76 14.36
C LEU A 177 9.13 -1.73 13.82
N VAL A 178 9.40 -2.42 12.70
CA VAL A 178 8.46 -3.35 12.06
C VAL A 178 8.04 -4.46 13.04
N GLY A 179 6.73 -4.69 13.13
CA GLY A 179 6.09 -5.63 14.04
C GLY A 179 5.78 -5.06 15.44
N LYS A 180 6.24 -3.85 15.76
CA LYS A 180 5.90 -3.20 17.04
C LYS A 180 4.48 -2.62 17.01
N GLN A 181 3.82 -2.70 18.16
CA GLN A 181 2.56 -2.01 18.43
C GLN A 181 2.82 -0.53 18.67
N VAL A 182 1.90 0.32 18.21
CA VAL A 182 1.94 1.77 18.38
C VAL A 182 0.62 2.26 18.93
N GLU A 183 0.70 3.30 19.78
CA GLU A 183 -0.46 4.04 20.26
C GLU A 183 -0.35 5.48 19.79
N TYR A 184 -1.43 6.01 19.20
CA TYR A 184 -1.57 7.41 18.85
C TYR A 184 -2.69 8.03 19.68
N ALA A 185 -2.40 9.12 20.39
CA ALA A 185 -3.42 9.89 21.08
C ALA A 185 -4.17 10.77 20.07
N LYS A 186 -5.47 10.54 19.92
CA LYS A 186 -6.36 11.41 19.14
C LYS A 186 -6.58 12.72 19.90
N GLU A 187 -6.88 13.80 19.18
CA GLU A 187 -7.12 15.13 19.78
C GLU A 187 -8.32 15.14 20.75
N ASP A 188 -9.27 14.22 20.57
CA ASP A 188 -10.43 14.02 21.43
C ASP A 188 -10.10 13.28 22.75
N GLY A 189 -8.83 12.97 22.99
CA GLY A 189 -8.36 12.21 24.16
C GLY A 189 -8.50 10.69 24.00
N GLY A 190 -9.03 10.21 22.88
CA GLY A 190 -9.03 8.80 22.51
C GLY A 190 -7.63 8.27 22.21
N LYS A 191 -7.47 6.95 22.25
CA LYS A 191 -6.24 6.28 21.80
C LYS A 191 -6.55 5.41 20.60
N ARG A 192 -5.67 5.43 19.61
CA ARG A 192 -5.68 4.56 18.45
C ARG A 192 -4.52 3.59 18.55
N THR A 193 -4.81 2.29 18.51
CA THR A 193 -3.79 1.23 18.47
C THR A 193 -3.58 0.75 17.05
N GLY A 194 -2.35 0.34 16.76
CA GLY A 194 -1.99 -0.21 15.47
C GLY A 194 -0.63 -0.88 15.49
N MET A 195 -0.19 -1.34 14.33
CA MET A 195 1.08 -2.04 14.17
C MET A 195 1.88 -1.43 13.03
N VAL A 196 3.20 -1.33 13.23
CA VAL A 196 4.15 -0.99 12.17
C VAL A 196 4.32 -2.21 11.26
N ILE A 197 3.96 -2.09 9.99
CA ILE A 197 3.92 -3.23 9.05
C ILE A 197 5.04 -3.22 8.01
N HIS A 198 5.66 -2.07 7.76
CA HIS A 198 6.73 -1.94 6.76
C HIS A 198 7.61 -0.73 7.08
N GLN A 199 8.88 -0.80 6.68
CA GLN A 199 9.84 0.31 6.74
C GLN A 199 10.24 0.67 5.31
N VAL A 200 10.17 1.94 4.95
CA VAL A 200 10.46 2.40 3.58
C VAL A 200 11.97 2.37 3.34
N GLU A 201 12.41 1.61 2.34
CA GLU A 201 13.84 1.42 2.05
C GLU A 201 14.56 2.73 1.71
N ALA A 202 13.93 3.58 0.89
CA ALA A 202 14.50 4.84 0.44
C ALA A 202 14.55 5.92 1.52
N LYS A 203 13.72 5.81 2.56
CA LYS A 203 13.73 6.71 3.73
C LYS A 203 13.44 5.91 5.00
N PRO A 204 14.48 5.32 5.65
CA PRO A 204 14.31 4.39 6.77
C PRO A 204 13.64 4.95 8.03
N SER A 205 13.48 6.26 8.16
CA SER A 205 12.69 6.87 9.23
C SER A 205 11.19 6.80 8.97
N VAL A 206 10.78 6.48 7.74
CA VAL A 206 9.37 6.40 7.32
C VAL A 206 8.86 4.97 7.37
N TYR A 207 7.67 4.80 7.94
CA TYR A 207 7.05 3.52 8.20
C TYR A 207 5.59 3.49 7.74
N PHE A 208 5.13 2.29 7.37
CA PHE A 208 3.72 2.02 7.17
C PHE A 208 3.11 1.49 8.46
N ILE A 209 1.96 2.04 8.85
CA ILE A 209 1.23 1.70 10.06
C ILE A 209 -0.19 1.29 9.67
N LYS A 210 -0.61 0.12 10.15
CA LYS A 210 -1.99 -0.33 10.06
C LYS A 210 -2.64 -0.17 11.44
N PHE A 211 -3.61 0.73 11.56
CA PHE A 211 -4.41 0.88 12.77
C PHE A 211 -5.57 -0.11 12.79
N ASP A 212 -6.02 -0.50 13.98
CA ASP A 212 -7.00 -1.57 14.17
C ASP A 212 -8.42 -1.17 13.74
N ASP A 213 -8.76 0.11 13.87
CA ASP A 213 -10.10 0.68 13.64
C ASP A 213 -10.39 1.08 12.19
N ASP A 214 -9.48 0.78 11.25
CA ASP A 214 -9.53 1.28 9.87
C ASP A 214 -8.90 0.28 8.90
N PHE A 215 -9.16 0.45 7.62
CA PHE A 215 -8.65 -0.37 6.52
C PHE A 215 -7.60 0.36 5.69
N LEU A 216 -7.33 1.65 5.93
CA LEU A 216 -6.25 2.37 5.24
C LEU A 216 -4.87 2.05 5.84
N ILE A 217 -3.84 2.21 5.01
CA ILE A 217 -2.44 2.14 5.45
C ILE A 217 -1.92 3.57 5.63
N TYR A 218 -1.43 3.88 6.81
CA TYR A 218 -0.88 5.20 7.12
C TYR A 218 0.63 5.23 6.97
N VAL A 219 1.18 6.38 6.60
CA VAL A 219 2.61 6.60 6.39
C VAL A 219 3.11 7.67 7.34
N TYR A 220 4.03 7.31 8.24
CA TYR A 220 4.56 8.23 9.25
C TYR A 220 6.07 8.25 9.25
N ASP A 221 6.64 9.44 9.45
CA ASP A 221 8.05 9.63 9.76
C ASP A 221 8.25 9.50 11.28
N LEU A 222 8.86 8.41 11.72
CA LEU A 222 9.09 8.08 13.12
C LEU A 222 10.55 8.38 13.48
N VAL A 223 10.86 9.67 13.65
CA VAL A 223 12.17 10.13 14.14
C VAL A 223 12.21 10.00 15.66
N LYS A 224 13.29 9.42 16.21
CA LYS A 224 13.53 9.44 17.66
C LYS A 224 13.80 10.88 18.10
N THR A 225 12.91 11.47 18.88
CA THR A 225 13.27 12.66 19.67
C THR A 225 14.12 12.20 20.86
N SER A 226 15.38 12.63 20.88
CA SER A 226 16.30 12.43 22.01
C SER A 226 16.10 13.52 23.07
#